data_AF-A0A5N3UJM2-F1
#
_entry.id   AF-A0A5N3UJM2-F1
#
_cell.length_a   1.000
_cell.length_b   1.000
_cell.length_c   1.000
_cell.angle_alpha   90.00
_cell.angle_beta   90.00
_cell.angle_gamma   90.00
#
_symmetry.space_group_name_H-M   'P 1'
#
loop_
_entity.id
_entity.type
_entity.pdbx_description
1 polymer ?
#
loop_
_entity_poly.entity_id
_entity_poly.type
_entity_poly.pdbx_seq_one_letter_code
_entity_poly.pdbx_strand_id
1 'polypeptide(L)' 'MAGKVKWVTDIEKSVLINNFEKRGWVQVSESEDWNFYWPAAPGAASAGRCLRQAP' A
#
# COMPACT_ATOMS: atom_id res chain seq x y z
N MET A 1 14.00 -6.91 14.77
CA MET A 1 13.41 -5.57 14.55
C MET A 1 12.21 -5.76 13.65
N ALA A 2 11.00 -5.48 14.10
CA ALA A 2 9.84 -5.49 13.21
C ALA A 2 10.00 -4.28 12.26
N GLY A 3 10.50 -4.53 11.05
CA GLY A 3 10.73 -3.48 10.06
C GLY A 3 9.44 -2.73 9.76
N LYS A 4 9.52 -1.40 9.61
CA LYS A 4 8.37 -0.58 9.22
C LYS A 4 7.79 -1.13 7.92
N VAL A 5 6.49 -1.38 7.92
CA VAL A 5 5.80 -1.91 6.74
C VAL A 5 5.79 -0.85 5.65
N LYS A 6 6.31 -1.20 4.47
CA LYS A 6 6.37 -0.32 3.31
C LYS A 6 5.22 -0.62 2.34
N TRP A 7 4.60 0.41 1.79
CA TRP A 7 3.43 0.27 0.93
C TRP A 7 3.49 1.19 -0.27
N VAL A 8 2.82 0.80 -1.35
CA VAL A 8 2.73 1.57 -2.59
C VAL A 8 1.27 1.71 -2.97
N THR A 9 0.89 2.87 -3.50
CA THR A 9 -0.46 3.08 -4.05
C THR A 9 -0.41 3.96 -5.29
N ASP A 10 -1.36 3.73 -6.18
CA ASP A 10 -1.53 4.46 -7.44
C ASP A 10 -2.44 5.70 -7.27
N ILE A 11 -3.26 5.74 -6.20
CA ILE A 11 -4.12 6.89 -5.85
C ILE A 11 -3.97 7.27 -4.38
N GLU A 12 -3.80 8.57 -4.15
CA GLU A 12 -3.82 9.16 -2.81
C GLU A 12 -5.25 9.24 -2.26
N LYS A 13 -5.76 8.16 -1.65
CA LYS A 13 -6.95 8.23 -0.79
C LYS A 13 -6.55 8.64 0.62
N SER A 14 -6.85 9.87 1.01
CA SER A 14 -6.47 10.44 2.33
C SER A 14 -6.87 9.58 3.53
N VAL A 15 -7.97 8.82 3.46
CA VAL A 15 -8.38 7.87 4.52
C VAL A 15 -7.46 6.65 4.65
N LEU A 16 -6.94 6.13 3.53
CA LEU A 16 -5.99 5.02 3.55
C LEU A 16 -4.63 5.50 4.04
N ILE A 17 -4.15 6.63 3.50
CA ILE A 17 -2.88 7.23 3.90
C ILE A 17 -2.87 7.51 5.41
N ASN A 18 -3.89 8.20 5.92
CA ASN A 18 -3.99 8.53 7.34
C ASN A 18 -4.06 7.27 8.23
N ASN A 19 -4.69 6.20 7.75
CA ASN A 19 -4.72 4.93 8.47
C ASN A 19 -3.34 4.26 8.52
N PHE A 20 -2.59 4.31 7.42
CA PHE A 20 -1.25 3.73 7.29
C PHE A 20 -0.21 4.53 8.08
N GLU A 21 -0.26 5.86 8.01
CA GLU A 21 0.61 6.75 8.80
C GLU A 21 0.40 6.56 10.30
N LYS A 22 -0.85 6.43 10.77
CA LYS A 22 -1.15 6.10 12.18
C LYS A 22 -0.57 4.76 12.64
N ARG A 23 -0.37 3.81 11.71
CA ARG A 23 0.29 2.52 11.98
C ARG A 23 1.82 2.58 11.81
N GLY A 24 2.37 3.74 11.45
CA GLY A 24 3.80 3.92 11.18
C GLY A 24 4.29 3.24 9.90
N TRP A 25 3.37 2.99 8.96
CA TRP A 25 3.69 2.41 7.66
C TRP A 25 4.25 3.48 6.73
N VAL A 26 5.22 3.12 5.89
CA VAL A 26 5.95 4.05 5.04
C VAL A 26 5.52 3.90 3.59
N GLN A 27 5.09 4.99 2.97
CA GLN A 27 4.84 4.99 1.53
C GLN A 27 6.18 4.97 0.80
N VAL A 28 6.31 4.08 -0.18
CA VAL A 28 7.48 4.00 -1.05
C VAL A 28 7.04 3.99 -2.52
N SER A 29 8.00 4.13 -3.42
CA SER A 29 7.75 3.98 -4.86
C SER A 29 7.71 2.50 -5.27
N GLU A 30 7.10 2.20 -6.42
CA GLU A 30 7.10 0.87 -7.03
C GLU A 30 8.52 0.36 -7.34
N SER A 31 9.47 1.28 -7.48
CA SER A 31 10.89 1.00 -7.74
C SER A 31 11.68 0.60 -6.49
N GLU A 32 11.09 0.68 -5.30
CA GLU A 32 11.72 0.31 -4.03
C GLU A 32 11.20 -1.04 -3.51
N ASP A 33 11.86 -1.62 -2.52
CA ASP A 33 11.34 -2.78 -1.79
C ASP A 33 10.08 -2.41 -0.99
N TRP A 34 8.92 -2.92 -1.42
CA TRP A 34 7.63 -2.73 -0.76
C TRP A 34 7.04 -4.06 -0.27
N ASN A 35 6.12 -4.00 0.71
CA ASN A 35 5.48 -5.20 1.28
C ASN A 35 4.15 -5.52 0.60
N PHE A 36 3.36 -4.48 0.33
CA PHE A 36 2.11 -4.62 -0.42
C PHE A 36 1.85 -3.40 -1.31
N TYR A 37 1.18 -3.65 -2.43
CA TYR A 37 0.72 -2.64 -3.37
C TYR A 37 -0.81 -2.56 -3.35
N TRP A 38 -1.31 -1.32 -3.30
CA TRP A 38 -2.73 -1.00 -3.32
C TRP A 38 -3.09 -0.26 -4.62
N PRO A 39 -3.65 -0.96 -5.64
CA PRO A 39 -4.02 -0.34 -6.89
C PRO A 39 -5.14 0.69 -6.71
N ALA A 40 -5.03 1.81 -7.42
CA ALA A 40 -6.17 2.65 -7.75
C ALA A 40 -7.03 1.89 -8.76
N ALA A 41 -8.16 1.34 -8.33
CA ALA A 41 -9.01 0.61 -9.27
C ALA A 41 -10.04 1.51 -9.93
N PRO A 42 -9.96 1.76 -11.25
CA PRO A 42 -11.11 2.16 -12.05
C PRO A 42 -11.88 0.89 -12.46
N GLY A 43 -12.74 0.38 -11.60
CA GLY A 43 -13.63 -0.72 -11.98
C GLY A 43 -13.97 -1.66 -10.84
N ALA A 44 -15.24 -2.00 -10.74
CA ALA A 44 -15.95 -2.61 -9.60
C ALA A 44 -15.49 -4.03 -9.14
N ALA A 45 -14.26 -4.47 -9.44
CA ALA A 45 -13.82 -5.86 -9.21
C ALA A 45 -12.67 -6.04 -8.20
N SER A 46 -12.29 -5.03 -7.41
CA SER A 46 -11.02 -5.10 -6.65
C SER A 46 -11.03 -4.47 -5.26
N ALA A 47 -12.19 -4.36 -4.60
CA ALA A 47 -12.31 -3.83 -3.23
C ALA A 47 -11.50 -4.57 -2.13
N GLY A 48 -10.66 -5.56 -2.47
CA GLY A 48 -9.85 -6.30 -1.49
C GLY A 48 -8.57 -6.95 -2.02
N ARG A 49 -8.07 -6.58 -3.21
CA ARG A 49 -6.81 -7.17 -3.71
C ARG A 49 -5.62 -6.29 -3.33
N CYS A 50 -5.16 -6.42 -2.08
CA CYS A 50 -3.76 -6.17 -1.77
C CYS A 50 -2.93 -7.19 -2.56
N LEU A 51 -2.11 -6.71 -3.50
CA LEU A 51 -1.08 -7.57 -4.08
C LEU A 51 0.06 -7.63 -3.05
N ARG A 52 0.29 -8.81 -2.46
CA ARG A 52 1.55 -9.07 -1.75
C ARG A 52 2.58 -9.46 -2.78
N GLN A 53 3.77 -8.90 -2.68
CA GLN A 53 4.93 -9.52 -3.29
C GLN A 53 5.16 -10.82 -2.52
N ALA A 54 4.89 -11.96 -3.16
CA ALA A 54 5.35 -13.23 -2.64
C ALA A 54 6.89 -13.24 -2.74
N PRO A 55 7.60 -13.85 -1.77
CA PRO A 55 9.06 -13.92 -1.81
C PRO A 55 9.58 -14.60 -3.08
#